data_AF-A0A1A8JE58-F1
#
_entry.id   AF-A0A1A8JE58-F1
#
_cell.length_a   1.000
_cell.length_b   1.000
_cell.length_c   1.000
_cell.angle_alpha   90.00
_cell.angle_beta   90.00
_cell.angle_gamma   90.00
#
_symmetry.space_group_name_H-M   'P 1'
#
loop_
_entity.id
_entity.type
_entity.pdbx_description
1 polymer ?
#
loop_
_entity_poly.entity_id
_entity_poly.type
_entity_poly.pdbx_seq_one_letter_code
_entity_poly.pdbx_strand_id
1 'polypeptide(L)'
;PGKFKLVFSPTDGSKQKEWEVYDFTAGGCGMGMYNTDESISGFAHSCFQYAIQKKWPLYMSTKNTILKAYDGRFKDIFQEIFEQSYKPEFDNVKIWYEHRLIDDMVAQVLKSSGGFVWACKNYDGDVQSDILAQGRYEGWVMMYVQLLFVSPTNNDG
;
A
#
# COMPACT_ATOMS: atom_id res chain seq x y z
N PRO A 1 27.04 12.57 15.60
CA PRO A 1 25.84 13.30 16.06
C PRO A 1 25.32 14.23 14.96
N GLY A 2 24.00 14.38 14.79
CA GLY A 2 23.42 15.24 13.75
C GLY A 2 21.90 15.09 13.58
N LYS A 3 21.27 16.10 12.96
CA LYS A 3 19.82 16.14 12.75
C LYS A 3 19.44 15.56 11.38
N PHE A 4 18.52 14.62 11.37
CA PHE A 4 17.87 14.12 10.15
C PHE A 4 16.56 14.87 9.91
N LYS A 5 16.44 15.46 8.72
CA LYS A 5 15.30 16.27 8.32
C LYS A 5 14.81 15.85 6.94
N LEU A 6 13.52 16.05 6.70
CA LEU A 6 12.90 15.97 5.38
C LEU A 6 12.56 17.38 4.91
N VAL A 7 12.85 17.66 3.64
CA VAL A 7 12.59 18.96 3.02
C VAL A 7 11.76 18.74 1.76
N PHE A 8 10.68 19.50 1.61
CA PHE A 8 9.88 19.56 0.39
C PHE A 8 9.90 20.99 -0.16
N SER A 9 10.45 21.14 -1.36
CA SER A 9 10.60 22.42 -2.05
C SER A 9 9.64 22.48 -3.24
N PRO A 10 8.51 23.22 -3.12
CA PRO A 10 7.55 23.36 -4.20
C PRO A 10 8.16 24.01 -5.45
N THR A 11 7.81 23.52 -6.64
CA THR A 11 8.29 24.06 -7.92
C THR A 11 7.58 25.35 -8.34
N ASP A 12 6.41 25.63 -7.76
CA ASP A 12 5.62 26.85 -7.97
C ASP A 12 6.20 28.08 -7.23
N GLY A 13 7.34 27.92 -6.55
CA GLY A 13 7.98 28.97 -5.77
C GLY A 13 7.32 29.25 -4.42
N SER A 14 6.30 28.47 -4.02
CA SER A 14 5.71 28.57 -2.69
C SER A 14 6.68 28.12 -1.59
N LYS A 15 6.34 28.43 -0.34
CA LYS A 15 7.26 28.27 0.79
C LYS A 15 7.67 26.80 0.98
N GLN A 16 8.98 26.58 1.04
CA GLN A 16 9.57 25.29 1.41
C GLN A 16 9.03 24.79 2.75
N LYS A 17 8.77 23.49 2.82
CA LYS A 17 8.39 22.79 4.05
C LYS A 17 9.57 21.96 4.54
N GLU A 18 9.76 21.95 5.86
CA GLU A 18 10.83 21.22 6.52
C GLU A 18 10.26 20.51 7.75
N TRP A 19 10.65 19.26 7.94
CA TRP A 19 10.28 18.44 9.10
C TRP A 19 11.54 17.83 9.70
N GLU A 20 11.78 18.07 10.98
CA GLU A 20 12.81 17.35 11.73
C GLU A 20 12.28 15.96 12.10
N VAL A 21 12.99 14.93 11.66
CA VAL A 21 12.61 13.53 11.90
C VAL A 21 13.24 13.04 13.20
N TYR A 22 14.54 13.28 13.40
CA TYR A 22 15.28 12.81 14.57
C TYR A 22 16.59 13.59 14.78
N ASP A 23 17.05 13.68 16.02
CA ASP A 23 18.36 14.22 16.41
C ASP A 23 19.27 13.09 16.93
N PHE A 24 20.23 12.67 16.12
CA PHE A 24 21.16 11.59 16.44
C PHE A 24 22.22 12.06 17.43
N THR A 25 22.22 11.51 18.64
CA THR A 25 23.28 11.74 19.65
C THR A 25 24.47 10.77 19.51
N ALA A 26 24.29 9.66 18.77
CA ALA A 26 25.30 8.65 18.45
C ALA A 26 25.07 8.11 17.01
N GLY A 27 25.70 6.99 16.65
CA GLY A 27 25.47 6.34 15.35
C GLY A 27 24.03 5.81 15.19
N GLY A 28 23.51 5.80 13.96
CA GLY A 28 22.17 5.32 13.64
C GLY A 28 21.90 5.32 12.14
N CYS A 29 20.65 5.04 11.74
CA CYS A 29 20.22 4.98 10.34
C CYS A 29 18.94 5.80 10.13
N GLY A 30 18.84 6.48 8.98
CA GLY A 30 17.64 7.21 8.55
C GLY A 30 17.19 6.72 7.17
N MET A 31 15.89 6.82 6.89
CA MET A 31 15.31 6.41 5.61
C MET A 31 14.19 7.39 5.22
N GLY A 32 14.11 7.70 3.94
CA GLY A 32 12.99 8.42 3.31
C GLY A 32 12.37 7.55 2.22
N MET A 33 11.06 7.62 2.06
CA MET A 33 10.32 6.90 1.03
C MET A 33 9.19 7.77 0.49
N TYR A 34 8.76 7.51 -0.74
CA TYR A 34 7.65 8.21 -1.38
C TYR A 34 6.83 7.26 -2.26
N ASN A 35 5.64 7.72 -2.63
CA ASN A 35 4.84 7.15 -3.70
C ASN A 35 4.10 8.30 -4.41
N THR A 36 3.46 8.03 -5.54
CA THR A 36 2.71 9.03 -6.31
C THR A 36 1.24 8.63 -6.41
N ASP A 37 0.36 9.62 -6.40
CA ASP A 37 -1.09 9.38 -6.56
C ASP A 37 -1.40 8.67 -7.87
N GLU A 38 -0.69 8.99 -8.96
CA GLU A 38 -0.80 8.31 -10.26
C GLU A 38 -0.51 6.81 -10.14
N SER A 39 0.61 6.45 -9.49
CA SER A 39 0.98 5.05 -9.32
C SER A 39 -0.03 4.30 -8.45
N ILE A 40 -0.49 4.92 -7.35
CA ILE A 40 -1.50 4.33 -6.46
C ILE A 40 -2.83 4.14 -7.21
N SER A 41 -3.22 5.10 -8.03
CA SER A 41 -4.46 5.05 -8.82
C SER A 41 -4.41 3.93 -9.85
N GLY A 42 -3.31 3.82 -10.62
CA GLY A 42 -3.12 2.74 -11.58
C GLY A 42 -3.13 1.35 -10.93
N PHE A 43 -2.53 1.24 -9.74
CA PHE A 43 -2.58 0.04 -8.92
C PHE A 43 -4.02 -0.30 -8.48
N ALA A 44 -4.79 0.67 -8.00
CA ALA A 44 -6.18 0.49 -7.62
C ALA A 44 -7.06 0.00 -8.78
N HIS A 45 -6.99 0.68 -9.93
CA HIS A 45 -7.72 0.28 -11.14
C HIS A 45 -7.43 -1.17 -11.53
N SER A 46 -6.16 -1.57 -11.50
CA SER A 46 -5.75 -2.94 -11.83
C SER A 46 -6.36 -3.96 -10.86
N CYS A 47 -6.33 -3.68 -9.55
CA CYS A 47 -6.90 -4.56 -8.53
C CYS A 47 -8.42 -4.71 -8.69
N PHE A 48 -9.16 -3.62 -8.92
CA PHE A 48 -10.61 -3.65 -9.10
C PHE A 48 -11.02 -4.44 -10.35
N GLN A 49 -10.35 -4.18 -11.48
CA GLN A 49 -10.61 -4.89 -12.74
C GLN A 49 -10.36 -6.40 -12.59
N TYR A 50 -9.28 -6.77 -11.91
CA TYR A 50 -8.95 -8.17 -11.67
C TYR A 50 -9.97 -8.86 -10.75
N ALA A 51 -10.38 -8.19 -9.67
CA ALA A 51 -11.42 -8.70 -8.78
C ALA A 51 -12.75 -8.96 -9.50
N ILE A 52 -13.18 -8.04 -10.38
CA ILE A 52 -14.36 -8.23 -11.23
C ILE A 52 -14.18 -9.44 -12.16
N GLN A 53 -13.03 -9.54 -12.84
CA GLN A 53 -12.74 -10.66 -13.74
C GLN A 53 -12.83 -12.01 -13.03
N LYS A 54 -12.33 -12.09 -11.79
CA LYS A 54 -12.39 -13.29 -10.95
C LYS A 54 -13.74 -13.51 -10.28
N LYS A 55 -14.59 -12.47 -10.23
CA LYS A 55 -15.79 -12.41 -9.39
C LYS A 55 -15.47 -12.73 -7.94
N TRP A 56 -14.39 -12.15 -7.44
CA TRP A 56 -13.92 -12.30 -6.06
C TRP A 56 -13.96 -10.95 -5.34
N PRO A 57 -14.26 -10.92 -4.03
CA PRO A 57 -14.12 -9.71 -3.24
C PRO A 57 -12.66 -9.25 -3.19
N LEU A 58 -12.47 -7.95 -2.98
CA LEU A 58 -11.17 -7.29 -2.92
C LEU A 58 -10.92 -6.70 -1.54
N TYR A 59 -9.76 -7.00 -0.98
CA TYR A 59 -9.26 -6.35 0.23
C TYR A 59 -8.00 -5.56 -0.07
N MET A 60 -7.93 -4.32 0.41
CA MET A 60 -6.69 -3.53 0.40
C MET A 60 -6.24 -3.29 1.84
N SER A 61 -5.00 -3.62 2.16
CA SER A 61 -4.49 -3.53 3.52
C SER A 61 -3.40 -2.47 3.70
N THR A 62 -3.46 -1.75 4.82
CA THR A 62 -2.43 -0.75 5.19
C THR A 62 -2.20 -0.71 6.71
N LYS A 63 -1.29 0.16 7.17
CA LYS A 63 -1.17 0.57 8.58
C LYS A 63 -1.50 2.06 8.77
N ASN A 64 -2.61 2.53 8.20
CA ASN A 64 -3.03 3.94 8.26
C ASN A 64 -3.33 4.50 9.66
N THR A 65 -3.46 3.66 10.69
CA THR A 65 -3.53 4.12 12.09
C THR A 65 -2.20 4.69 12.59
N ILE A 66 -1.08 4.21 12.05
CA ILE A 66 0.28 4.67 12.35
C ILE A 66 0.74 5.68 11.28
N LEU A 67 0.68 5.29 10.01
CA LEU A 67 1.10 6.13 8.88
C LEU A 67 -0.08 6.93 8.33
N LYS A 68 -0.66 7.81 9.15
CA LYS A 68 -1.93 8.51 8.86
C LYS A 68 -1.96 9.21 7.51
N ALA A 69 -0.89 9.91 7.14
CA ALA A 69 -0.83 10.60 5.85
C ALA A 69 -0.48 9.65 4.69
N TYR A 70 0.60 8.87 4.84
CA TYR A 70 1.12 8.04 3.76
C TYR A 70 0.17 6.88 3.42
N ASP A 71 -0.21 6.07 4.40
CA ASP A 71 -1.11 4.93 4.20
C ASP A 71 -2.58 5.38 4.12
N GLY A 72 -2.92 6.53 4.72
CA GLY A 72 -4.20 7.18 4.50
C GLY A 72 -4.41 7.49 3.02
N ARG A 73 -3.38 7.98 2.32
CA ARG A 73 -3.49 8.30 0.89
C ARG A 73 -3.83 7.10 0.03
N PHE A 74 -3.27 5.92 0.32
CA PHE A 74 -3.65 4.67 -0.35
C PHE A 74 -5.12 4.34 -0.11
N LYS A 75 -5.57 4.39 1.15
CA LYS A 75 -6.96 4.13 1.52
C LYS A 75 -7.92 5.07 0.79
N ASP A 76 -7.62 6.37 0.82
CA ASP A 76 -8.49 7.39 0.26
C ASP A 76 -8.59 7.25 -1.26
N ILE A 77 -7.46 7.08 -1.97
CA ILE A 77 -7.47 6.89 -3.43
C ILE A 77 -8.25 5.62 -3.84
N PHE A 78 -8.03 4.49 -3.15
CA PHE A 78 -8.79 3.28 -3.45
C PHE A 78 -10.29 3.48 -3.21
N GLN A 79 -10.67 4.15 -2.12
CA GLN A 79 -12.06 4.42 -1.80
C GLN A 79 -12.72 5.34 -2.84
N GLU A 80 -12.05 6.44 -3.20
CA GLU A 80 -12.51 7.39 -4.22
C GLU A 80 -12.73 6.70 -5.57
N ILE A 81 -11.74 5.92 -6.03
CA ILE A 81 -11.83 5.18 -7.30
C ILE A 81 -12.95 4.13 -7.25
N PHE A 82 -13.08 3.41 -6.14
CA PHE A 82 -14.14 2.42 -5.97
C PHE A 82 -15.52 3.05 -6.10
N GLU A 83 -15.79 4.11 -5.33
CA GLU A 83 -17.09 4.78 -5.30
C GLU A 83 -17.44 5.40 -6.67
N GLN A 84 -16.47 6.02 -7.34
CA GLN A 84 -16.70 6.72 -8.59
C GLN A 84 -16.83 5.77 -9.79
N SER A 85 -16.08 4.66 -9.82
CA SER A 85 -15.85 3.91 -11.06
C SER A 85 -16.25 2.43 -11.00
N TYR A 86 -16.22 1.79 -9.83
CA TYR A 86 -16.32 0.32 -9.74
C TYR A 86 -17.48 -0.20 -8.91
N LYS A 87 -18.02 0.60 -7.99
CA LYS A 87 -19.11 0.18 -7.11
C LYS A 87 -20.31 -0.41 -7.86
N PRO A 88 -20.82 0.18 -8.95
CA PRO A 88 -21.94 -0.41 -9.69
C PRO A 88 -21.66 -1.82 -10.22
N GLU A 89 -20.46 -2.06 -10.73
CA GLU A 89 -20.09 -3.36 -11.29
C GLU A 89 -19.81 -4.39 -10.19
N PHE A 90 -19.21 -3.97 -9.08
CA PHE A 90 -19.05 -4.82 -7.89
C PHE A 90 -20.42 -5.28 -7.34
N ASP A 91 -21.38 -4.37 -7.24
CA ASP A 91 -22.75 -4.68 -6.82
C ASP A 91 -23.44 -5.64 -7.82
N ASN A 92 -23.24 -5.43 -9.13
CA ASN A 92 -23.78 -6.27 -10.20
C ASN A 92 -23.27 -7.73 -10.13
N VAL A 93 -21.96 -7.92 -9.95
CA VAL A 93 -21.35 -9.26 -9.84
C VAL A 93 -21.34 -9.81 -8.41
N LYS A 94 -21.96 -9.10 -7.46
CA LYS A 94 -22.18 -9.50 -6.05
C LYS A 94 -20.88 -9.74 -5.27
N ILE A 95 -19.90 -8.86 -5.46
CA ILE A 95 -18.64 -8.82 -4.71
C ILE A 95 -18.51 -7.48 -3.99
N TRP A 96 -17.54 -7.35 -3.08
CA TRP A 96 -17.32 -6.12 -2.33
C TRP A 96 -15.84 -5.73 -2.30
N TYR A 97 -15.61 -4.46 -2.00
CA TYR A 97 -14.30 -3.92 -1.66
C TYR A 97 -14.29 -3.51 -0.19
N GLU A 98 -13.22 -3.83 0.53
CA GLU A 98 -13.02 -3.39 1.90
C GLU A 98 -11.55 -3.03 2.17
N HIS A 99 -11.34 -1.91 2.85
CA HIS A 99 -10.04 -1.57 3.44
C HIS A 99 -9.89 -2.23 4.80
N ARG A 100 -8.73 -2.84 5.07
CA ARG A 100 -8.41 -3.42 6.39
C ARG A 100 -7.05 -2.97 6.90
N LEU A 101 -6.85 -3.05 8.22
CA LEU A 101 -5.51 -2.97 8.78
C LEU A 101 -4.74 -4.24 8.45
N ILE A 102 -3.44 -4.12 8.16
CA ILE A 102 -2.60 -5.24 7.72
C ILE A 102 -2.56 -6.39 8.75
N ASP A 103 -2.56 -6.08 10.04
CA ASP A 103 -2.62 -7.06 11.13
C ASP A 103 -3.96 -7.80 11.15
N ASP A 104 -5.07 -7.09 11.01
CA ASP A 104 -6.40 -7.72 10.92
C ASP A 104 -6.54 -8.56 9.65
N MET A 105 -5.96 -8.09 8.54
CA MET A 105 -6.01 -8.78 7.25
C MET A 105 -5.24 -10.10 7.28
N VAL A 106 -4.02 -10.11 7.81
CA VAL A 106 -3.23 -11.35 7.98
C VAL A 106 -3.99 -12.34 8.87
N ALA A 107 -4.60 -11.88 9.97
CA ALA A 107 -5.39 -12.73 10.85
C ALA A 107 -6.64 -13.30 10.14
N GLN A 108 -7.29 -12.51 9.28
CA GLN A 108 -8.40 -12.98 8.45
C GLN A 108 -7.95 -14.02 7.44
N VAL A 109 -6.83 -13.81 6.74
CA VAL A 109 -6.31 -14.77 5.75
C VAL A 109 -6.12 -16.14 6.39
N LEU A 110 -5.49 -16.20 7.56
CA LEU A 110 -5.24 -17.45 8.29
C LEU A 110 -6.51 -18.23 8.68
N LYS A 111 -7.64 -17.54 8.83
CA LYS A 111 -8.94 -18.15 9.20
C LYS A 111 -9.89 -18.33 8.01
N SER A 112 -9.53 -17.79 6.85
CA SER A 112 -10.38 -17.77 5.67
C SER A 112 -10.27 -19.07 4.86
N SER A 113 -11.28 -19.32 4.04
CA SER A 113 -11.23 -20.34 2.98
C SER A 113 -10.63 -19.79 1.67
N GLY A 114 -9.92 -18.65 1.69
CA GLY A 114 -9.45 -17.94 0.50
C GLY A 114 -10.57 -17.39 -0.40
N GLY A 115 -10.30 -17.25 -1.70
CA GLY A 115 -11.30 -16.81 -2.69
C GLY A 115 -11.51 -15.31 -2.72
N PHE A 116 -10.44 -14.54 -2.52
CA PHE A 116 -10.44 -13.08 -2.59
C PHE A 116 -9.15 -12.57 -3.23
N VAL A 117 -9.21 -11.35 -3.74
CA VAL A 117 -8.01 -10.61 -4.17
C VAL A 117 -7.51 -9.80 -2.97
N TRP A 118 -6.20 -9.85 -2.74
CA TRP A 118 -5.54 -9.06 -1.71
C TRP A 118 -4.57 -8.07 -2.35
N ALA A 119 -4.95 -6.79 -2.36
CA ALA A 119 -4.08 -5.70 -2.79
C ALA A 119 -3.12 -5.34 -1.65
N CYS A 120 -1.83 -5.57 -1.88
CA CYS A 120 -0.77 -5.30 -0.92
C CYS A 120 0.12 -4.14 -1.40
N LYS A 121 0.55 -3.30 -0.45
CA LYS A 121 1.66 -2.37 -0.70
C LYS A 121 2.94 -3.15 -0.97
N ASN A 122 3.94 -2.49 -1.58
CA ASN A 122 5.20 -3.10 -2.02
C ASN A 122 5.75 -4.19 -1.09
N TYR A 123 6.11 -3.77 0.13
CA TYR A 123 6.77 -4.61 1.12
C TYR A 123 5.84 -5.70 1.68
N ASP A 124 4.58 -5.34 1.96
CA ASP A 124 3.58 -6.31 2.42
C ASP A 124 3.36 -7.38 1.35
N GLY A 125 3.41 -6.98 0.07
CA GLY A 125 3.40 -7.86 -1.08
C GLY A 125 4.52 -8.87 -1.00
N ASP A 126 5.75 -8.41 -1.14
CA ASP A 126 6.96 -9.24 -1.14
C ASP A 126 6.94 -10.34 -0.06
N VAL A 127 6.70 -9.95 1.20
CA VAL A 127 6.66 -10.88 2.33
C VAL A 127 5.50 -11.87 2.25
N GLN A 128 4.29 -11.40 1.92
CA GLN A 128 3.10 -12.27 1.95
C GLN A 128 3.02 -13.18 0.72
N SER A 129 3.60 -12.81 -0.43
CA SER A 129 3.69 -13.72 -1.60
C SER A 129 4.40 -15.01 -1.24
N ASP A 130 5.54 -14.89 -0.57
CA ASP A 130 6.37 -16.04 -0.24
C ASP A 130 5.65 -16.96 0.75
N ILE A 131 4.93 -16.38 1.72
CA ILE A 131 4.13 -17.14 2.69
C ILE A 131 2.99 -17.87 1.97
N LEU A 132 2.27 -17.21 1.05
CA LEU A 132 1.18 -17.81 0.30
C LEU A 132 1.65 -18.89 -0.67
N ALA A 133 2.84 -18.73 -1.28
CA ALA A 133 3.42 -19.72 -2.18
C ALA A 133 3.87 -20.99 -1.44
N GLN A 134 4.36 -20.86 -0.19
CA GLN A 134 4.82 -21.98 0.62
C GLN A 134 3.70 -22.62 1.44
N GLY A 135 2.74 -21.83 1.90
CA GLY A 135 1.56 -22.31 2.60
C GLY A 135 0.63 -23.01 1.63
N ARG A 136 0.29 -24.27 1.88
CA ARG A 136 -0.74 -25.02 1.14
C ARG A 136 -2.15 -24.44 1.45
N TYR A 137 -2.36 -23.15 1.21
CA TYR A 137 -3.65 -22.51 1.32
C TYR A 137 -4.52 -23.03 0.17
N GLU A 138 -5.40 -23.97 0.48
CA GLU A 138 -6.31 -24.60 -0.49
C GLU A 138 -7.35 -23.62 -1.08
N GLY A 139 -7.41 -22.40 -0.53
CA GLY A 139 -8.14 -21.26 -1.07
C GLY A 139 -7.22 -20.26 -1.76
N TRP A 140 -7.42 -20.06 -3.06
CA TRP A 140 -6.64 -19.12 -3.88
C TRP A 140 -6.71 -17.70 -3.30
N VAL A 141 -5.60 -17.22 -2.73
CA VAL A 141 -5.39 -15.80 -2.40
C VAL A 141 -4.45 -15.25 -3.46
N MET A 142 -4.95 -14.34 -4.31
CA MET A 142 -4.13 -13.71 -5.33
C MET A 142 -3.72 -12.33 -4.85
N MET A 143 -2.42 -12.07 -4.87
CA MET A 143 -1.85 -10.84 -4.35
C MET A 143 -1.32 -9.95 -5.47
N TYR A 144 -1.64 -8.67 -5.40
CA TYR A 144 -1.20 -7.66 -6.37
C TYR A 144 -0.31 -6.65 -5.64
N VAL A 145 0.87 -6.34 -6.17
CA VAL A 145 1.94 -5.59 -5.48
C VAL A 145 2.36 -4.37 -6.28
N GLN A 146 2.48 -3.21 -5.64
CA GLN A 146 3.05 -1.99 -6.23
C GLN A 146 4.52 -1.84 -5.83
N LEU A 147 5.47 -1.89 -6.78
CA LEU A 147 6.91 -1.75 -6.53
C LEU A 147 7.42 -0.32 -6.73
N LEU A 148 7.96 0.32 -5.69
CA LEU A 148 8.84 1.50 -5.76
C LEU A 148 9.82 1.48 -4.57
N PHE A 149 11.13 1.50 -4.86
CA PHE A 149 12.22 1.72 -3.90
C PHE A 149 13.14 2.81 -4.44
N VAL A 150 13.53 3.77 -3.60
CA VAL A 150 14.72 4.60 -3.82
C VAL A 150 15.68 4.33 -2.68
N SER A 151 16.72 3.57 -2.97
CA SER A 151 17.90 3.49 -2.11
C SER A 151 18.79 4.68 -2.44
N PRO A 152 19.14 5.55 -1.48
CA PRO A 152 20.27 6.45 -1.69
C PRO A 152 21.52 5.57 -1.71
N THR A 153 21.98 5.18 -2.90
CA THR A 153 23.34 4.67 -3.03
C THR A 153 24.29 5.82 -2.70
N ASN A 154 25.18 5.60 -1.74
CA ASN A 154 26.31 6.48 -1.48
C ASN A 154 27.06 6.70 -2.80
N ASN A 155 26.95 7.89 -3.38
CA ASN A 155 27.95 8.40 -4.31
C ASN A 155 29.10 8.96 -3.50
N ASP A 156 29.89 8.06 -2.90
CA ASP A 156 31.26 8.34 -2.51
C ASP A 156 32.16 7.58 -3.48
N GLY A 157 32.74 8.32 -4.42
CA GLY A 157 33.64 7.87 -5.48
C GLY A 157 33.83 8.93 -6.55
#